data_AF-A0A348PQJ8-F1
#
_entry.id   AF-A0A348PQJ8-F1
#
_cell.length_a   1.000
_cell.length_b   1.000
_cell.length_c   1.000
_cell.angle_alpha   90.00
_cell.angle_beta   90.00
_cell.angle_gamma   90.00
#
_symmetry.space_group_name_H-M   'P 1'
#
loop_
_entity.id
_entity.type
_entity.pdbx_description
1 polymer ?
#
loop_
_entity_poly.entity_id
_entity_poly.type
_entity_poly.pdbx_seq_one_letter_code
_entity_poly.pdbx_strand_id
1 'polypeptide(L)'
;MTFNPLNSSHPRPSKHIGSCSRCKGGARKDTLETGRIGKRPKPYEKRNRTLGPISKARLKGEQSEKSVLKVLKELVGKNELPKAVEEIRRYPDNSPEDQQGYDISYLTDLGRIDLQVKSSWRSREKFLVKHPDIICIVVEDPGDKKVIIAQLLDEILSAYTKFDNTDNGVTTL
;
A
#
# COMPACT_ATOMS: atom_id res chain seq x y z
N MET A 1 44.75 75.58 -12.80
CA MET A 1 44.59 74.38 -11.96
C MET A 1 43.98 73.30 -12.83
N THR A 2 44.76 72.25 -13.07
CA THR A 2 44.56 71.21 -14.08
C THR A 2 43.74 70.06 -13.50
N PHE A 3 42.64 69.69 -14.15
CA PHE A 3 41.82 68.53 -13.81
C PHE A 3 42.43 67.26 -14.42
N ASN A 4 42.92 66.36 -13.56
CA ASN A 4 43.26 64.99 -13.94
C ASN A 4 42.02 64.09 -13.75
N PRO A 5 41.48 63.46 -14.79
CA PRO A 5 40.42 62.46 -14.64
C PRO A 5 41.04 61.15 -14.13
N LEU A 6 40.64 60.75 -12.91
CA LEU A 6 40.98 59.47 -12.32
C LEU A 6 40.25 58.34 -13.07
N ASN A 7 41.06 57.41 -13.59
CA ASN A 7 40.75 56.04 -13.99
C ASN A 7 39.45 55.47 -13.40
N SER A 8 38.39 55.36 -14.21
CA SER A 8 37.38 54.30 -14.01
C SER A 8 37.67 53.17 -15.00
N SER A 9 38.41 52.18 -14.52
CA SER A 9 38.56 50.88 -15.18
C SER A 9 37.25 50.10 -15.08
N HIS A 10 36.27 50.46 -15.91
CA HIS A 10 35.08 49.62 -16.07
C HIS A 10 35.50 48.27 -16.69
N PRO A 11 35.25 47.14 -16.03
CA PRO A 11 35.50 45.84 -16.64
C PRO A 11 34.56 45.68 -17.85
N ARG A 12 35.12 45.32 -19.00
CA ARG A 12 34.36 44.86 -20.16
C ARG A 12 33.49 43.66 -19.73
N PRO A 13 32.21 43.57 -20.11
CA PRO A 13 31.42 42.38 -19.84
C PRO A 13 32.06 41.19 -20.57
N SER A 14 32.66 40.28 -19.81
CA SER A 14 33.11 39.00 -20.31
C SER A 14 31.86 38.16 -20.64
N LYS A 15 31.77 37.67 -21.88
CA LYS A 15 30.81 36.65 -22.26
C LYS A 15 31.13 35.37 -21.49
N HIS A 16 30.54 35.19 -20.31
CA HIS A 16 30.47 33.89 -19.66
C HIS A 16 29.46 33.01 -20.41
N ILE A 17 29.93 32.34 -21.46
CA ILE A 17 29.30 31.10 -21.95
C ILE A 17 29.82 30.00 -21.00
N GLY A 18 29.22 29.95 -19.82
CA GLY A 18 29.54 28.99 -18.77
C GLY A 18 28.24 28.45 -18.20
N SER A 19 27.94 27.21 -18.55
CA SER A 19 26.77 26.43 -18.17
C SER A 19 26.50 26.43 -16.65
N CYS A 20 25.58 27.28 -16.19
CA CYS A 20 24.98 27.14 -14.86
C CYS A 20 23.74 26.26 -14.97
N SER A 21 23.87 24.99 -14.61
CA SER A 21 22.78 24.00 -14.53
C SER A 21 21.80 24.28 -13.38
N ARG A 22 22.05 25.28 -12.53
CA ARG A 22 21.21 25.62 -11.37
C ARG A 22 20.15 26.71 -11.61
N CYS A 23 20.09 27.34 -12.78
CA CYS A 23 19.14 28.45 -13.03
C CYS A 23 17.97 28.10 -13.97
N LYS A 24 17.82 26.85 -14.44
CA LYS A 24 16.73 26.43 -15.35
C LYS A 24 15.43 25.98 -14.65
N GLY A 25 15.32 26.10 -13.33
CA GLY A 25 14.14 25.62 -12.57
C GLY A 25 13.08 26.68 -12.23
N GLY A 26 13.39 27.97 -12.40
CA GLY A 26 12.56 29.05 -11.82
C GLY A 26 11.59 29.76 -12.77
N ALA A 27 11.72 29.60 -14.09
CA ALA A 27 10.99 30.40 -15.08
C ALA A 27 10.02 29.57 -15.96
N ARG A 28 9.27 28.65 -15.34
CA ARG A 28 8.16 27.93 -15.98
C ARG A 28 6.85 28.02 -15.18
N LYS A 29 6.62 29.13 -14.48
CA LYS A 29 5.36 29.35 -13.77
C LYS A 29 4.49 30.51 -14.27
N ASP A 30 5.01 31.47 -15.02
CA ASP A 30 4.25 32.72 -15.25
C ASP A 30 3.97 33.08 -16.71
N THR A 31 3.99 32.11 -17.64
CA THR A 31 3.62 32.38 -19.05
C THR A 31 2.80 31.24 -19.63
N LEU A 32 1.57 31.08 -19.12
CA LEU A 32 0.46 30.48 -19.86
C LEU A 32 -0.90 30.82 -19.19
N GLU A 33 -1.02 32.02 -18.61
CA GLU A 33 -2.31 32.68 -18.37
C GLU A 33 -2.72 33.48 -19.61
N THR A 34 -3.10 32.81 -20.69
CA THR A 34 -3.96 33.40 -21.73
C THR A 34 -4.38 32.28 -22.67
N GLY A 35 -5.64 31.84 -22.57
CA GLY A 35 -6.21 30.81 -23.42
C GLY A 35 -7.10 29.80 -22.69
N ARG A 36 -8.02 30.24 -21.82
CA ARG A 36 -9.10 29.38 -21.32
C ARG A 36 -10.19 29.27 -22.39
N ILE A 37 -9.88 28.58 -23.49
CA ILE A 37 -10.90 27.91 -24.29
C ILE A 37 -11.39 26.76 -23.41
N GLY A 38 -12.68 26.79 -23.04
CA GLY A 38 -13.31 25.82 -22.16
C GLY A 38 -13.04 24.40 -22.62
N LYS A 39 -12.03 23.76 -22.03
CA LYS A 39 -11.82 22.33 -22.16
C LYS A 39 -13.01 21.71 -21.46
N ARG A 40 -13.97 21.18 -22.23
CA ARG A 40 -14.99 20.25 -21.73
C ARG A 40 -14.28 19.29 -20.77
N PRO A 41 -14.85 18.97 -19.59
CA PRO A 41 -14.26 17.96 -18.73
C PRO A 41 -14.03 16.73 -19.60
N LYS A 42 -12.76 16.33 -19.73
CA LYS A 42 -12.43 15.10 -20.45
C LYS A 42 -13.31 14.02 -19.83
N PRO A 43 -14.09 13.24 -20.62
CA PRO A 43 -14.76 12.07 -20.08
C PRO A 43 -13.69 11.29 -19.33
N TYR A 44 -13.99 10.87 -18.10
CA TYR A 44 -13.09 10.12 -17.24
C TYR A 44 -12.38 9.06 -18.09
N GLU A 45 -11.13 9.34 -18.49
CA GLU A 45 -10.27 8.30 -19.05
C GLU A 45 -10.12 7.35 -17.88
N LYS A 46 -10.87 6.23 -17.92
CA LYS A 46 -10.46 5.01 -17.26
C LYS A 46 -9.05 4.77 -17.78
N ARG A 47 -8.07 5.31 -17.06
CA ARG A 47 -6.71 4.81 -17.12
C ARG A 47 -6.87 3.39 -16.64
N ASN A 48 -7.12 2.48 -17.58
CA ASN A 48 -6.66 1.12 -17.47
C ASN A 48 -5.17 1.32 -17.20
N ARG A 49 -4.80 1.39 -15.91
CA ARG A 49 -3.43 1.28 -15.46
C ARG A 49 -3.08 -0.11 -15.92
N THR A 50 -2.64 -0.23 -17.17
CA THR A 50 -1.94 -1.40 -17.65
C THR A 50 -0.87 -1.60 -16.62
N LEU A 51 -1.05 -2.67 -15.84
CA LEU A 51 -0.13 -3.06 -14.80
C LEU A 51 1.21 -3.14 -15.52
N GLY A 52 2.09 -2.16 -15.26
CA GLY A 52 3.43 -2.17 -15.82
C GLY A 52 4.15 -3.44 -15.42
N PRO A 53 5.40 -3.65 -15.86
CA PRO A 53 6.19 -4.78 -15.41
C PRO A 53 6.11 -4.91 -13.88
N ILE A 54 5.79 -6.13 -13.41
CA ILE A 54 5.58 -6.41 -11.99
C ILE A 54 6.83 -5.95 -11.23
N SER A 55 6.66 -5.00 -10.31
CA SER A 55 7.77 -4.52 -9.49
C SER A 55 8.22 -5.65 -8.56
N LYS A 56 9.51 -5.67 -8.18
CA LYS A 56 10.03 -6.68 -7.23
C LYS A 56 9.23 -6.71 -5.92
N ALA A 57 8.77 -5.55 -5.46
CA ALA A 57 7.93 -5.43 -4.27
C ALA A 57 6.55 -6.09 -4.45
N ARG A 58 5.92 -5.89 -5.62
CA ARG A 58 4.64 -6.52 -5.94
C ARG A 58 4.75 -8.03 -6.07
N LEU A 59 5.80 -8.52 -6.74
CA LEU A 59 6.07 -9.95 -6.83
C LEU A 59 6.24 -10.58 -5.44
N LYS A 60 6.95 -9.90 -4.53
CA LYS A 60 7.11 -10.34 -3.14
C LYS A 60 5.78 -10.38 -2.40
N GLY A 61 4.94 -9.35 -2.55
CA GLY A 61 3.59 -9.32 -1.98
C GLY A 61 2.72 -10.50 -2.44
N GLU A 62 2.65 -10.71 -3.76
CA GLU A 62 1.90 -11.83 -4.34
C GLU A 62 2.41 -13.20 -3.86
N GLN A 63 3.72 -13.36 -3.68
CA GLN A 63 4.31 -14.59 -3.14
C GLN A 63 3.93 -14.79 -1.66
N SER A 64 4.01 -13.73 -0.84
CA SER A 64 3.61 -13.78 0.56
C SER A 64 2.14 -14.16 0.71
N GLU A 65 1.24 -13.55 -0.06
CA GLU A 65 -0.19 -13.89 -0.05
C GLU A 65 -0.44 -15.35 -0.45
N LYS A 66 0.26 -15.83 -1.49
CA LYS A 66 0.18 -17.24 -1.90
C LYS A 66 0.67 -18.18 -0.80
N SER A 67 1.76 -17.84 -0.12
CA SER A 67 2.28 -18.63 0.99
C SER A 67 1.27 -18.69 2.14
N VAL A 68 0.68 -17.56 2.53
CA VAL A 68 -0.35 -17.49 3.58
C VAL A 68 -1.57 -18.32 3.19
N LEU A 69 -2.09 -18.15 1.98
CA LEU A 69 -3.24 -18.92 1.50
C LEU A 69 -2.97 -20.43 1.50
N LYS A 70 -1.77 -20.84 1.07
CA LYS A 70 -1.37 -22.25 1.05
C LYS A 70 -1.32 -22.83 2.46
N VAL A 71 -0.66 -22.13 3.39
CA VAL A 71 -0.57 -22.54 4.80
C VAL A 71 -1.96 -22.60 5.43
N LEU A 72 -2.80 -21.61 5.18
CA LEU A 72 -4.15 -21.56 5.73
C LEU A 72 -4.99 -22.76 5.26
N LYS A 73 -4.95 -23.11 3.96
CA LYS A 73 -5.61 -24.31 3.43
C LYS A 73 -5.04 -25.60 4.04
N GLU A 74 -3.72 -25.67 4.26
CA GLU A 74 -3.08 -26.81 4.93
C GLU A 74 -3.55 -26.96 6.39
N LEU A 75 -3.67 -25.87 7.15
CA LEU A 75 -4.11 -25.88 8.55
C LEU A 75 -5.58 -26.28 8.69
N VAL A 76 -6.45 -25.75 7.83
CA VAL A 76 -7.87 -26.16 7.79
C VAL A 76 -7.99 -27.65 7.42
N GLY A 77 -7.20 -28.12 6.45
CA GLY A 77 -7.18 -29.54 6.07
C GLY A 77 -6.71 -30.49 7.18
N LYS A 78 -5.91 -29.99 8.13
CA LYS A 78 -5.46 -30.73 9.32
C LYS A 78 -6.40 -30.59 10.52
N ASN A 79 -7.48 -29.82 10.41
CA ASN A 79 -8.36 -29.45 11.52
C ASN A 79 -7.63 -28.73 12.68
N GLU A 80 -6.53 -28.03 12.39
CA GLU A 80 -5.84 -27.17 13.38
C GLU A 80 -6.52 -25.80 13.51
N LEU A 81 -7.31 -25.42 12.50
CA LEU A 81 -8.14 -24.21 12.48
C LEU A 81 -9.62 -24.59 12.37
N PRO A 82 -10.55 -23.67 12.69
CA PRO A 82 -11.99 -23.87 12.53
C PRO A 82 -12.35 -24.38 11.12
N LYS A 83 -13.49 -25.05 11.00
CA LYS A 83 -13.87 -25.59 9.69
C LYS A 83 -14.32 -24.44 8.78
N ALA A 84 -13.70 -24.34 7.60
CA ALA A 84 -14.16 -23.39 6.59
C ALA A 84 -15.56 -23.80 6.11
N VAL A 85 -16.53 -22.89 6.15
CA VAL A 85 -17.86 -23.10 5.58
C VAL A 85 -17.80 -22.99 4.06
N GLU A 86 -17.00 -22.05 3.56
CA GLU A 86 -16.75 -21.82 2.14
C GLU A 86 -15.27 -22.00 1.76
N GLU A 87 -15.00 -22.09 0.45
CA GLU A 87 -13.63 -22.05 -0.04
C GLU A 87 -12.98 -20.70 0.28
N ILE A 88 -11.78 -20.75 0.85
CA ILE A 88 -10.96 -19.58 1.18
C ILE A 88 -10.67 -18.79 -0.10
N ARG A 89 -11.14 -17.54 -0.14
CA ARG A 89 -11.02 -16.66 -1.31
C ARG A 89 -9.86 -15.70 -1.16
N ARG A 90 -9.07 -15.56 -2.22
CA ARG A 90 -8.07 -14.49 -2.38
C ARG A 90 -8.63 -13.49 -3.37
N TYR A 91 -8.59 -12.21 -3.00
CA TYR A 91 -9.02 -11.12 -3.85
C TYR A 91 -7.85 -10.57 -4.66
N PRO A 92 -8.03 -10.25 -5.96
CA PRO A 92 -6.99 -9.63 -6.76
C PRO A 92 -6.87 -8.13 -6.45
N ASP A 93 -5.69 -7.56 -6.70
CA ASP A 93 -5.44 -6.12 -6.55
C ASP A 93 -6.54 -5.26 -7.22
N ASN A 94 -6.98 -4.22 -6.52
CA ASN A 94 -8.04 -3.29 -6.88
C ASN A 94 -9.46 -3.88 -6.92
N SER A 95 -9.70 -5.07 -6.38
CA SER A 95 -11.08 -5.50 -6.11
C SER A 95 -11.74 -4.55 -5.10
N PRO A 96 -13.09 -4.50 -5.03
CA PRO A 96 -13.79 -3.76 -3.99
C PRO A 96 -13.33 -4.13 -2.57
N GLU A 97 -12.94 -5.38 -2.37
CA GLU A 97 -12.41 -5.93 -1.12
C GLU A 97 -10.98 -5.47 -0.80
N ASP A 98 -10.10 -5.40 -1.81
CA ASP A 98 -8.78 -4.77 -1.66
C ASP A 98 -8.92 -3.28 -1.30
N GLN A 99 -9.95 -2.59 -1.83
CA GLN A 99 -10.28 -1.22 -1.42
C GLN A 99 -10.81 -1.13 0.01
N GLN A 100 -11.48 -2.18 0.51
CA GLN A 100 -11.88 -2.32 1.92
C GLN A 100 -10.68 -2.67 2.82
N GLY A 101 -9.57 -3.14 2.23
CA GLY A 101 -8.29 -3.31 2.89
C GLY A 101 -7.98 -4.73 3.35
N TYR A 102 -8.57 -5.77 2.75
CA TYR A 102 -8.20 -7.17 3.03
C TYR A 102 -7.92 -7.94 1.73
N ASP A 103 -6.96 -8.88 1.80
CA ASP A 103 -6.49 -9.66 0.65
C ASP A 103 -7.16 -11.05 0.59
N ILE A 104 -7.50 -11.62 1.76
CA ILE A 104 -8.01 -12.98 1.91
C ILE A 104 -9.24 -12.94 2.83
N SER A 105 -10.29 -13.67 2.46
CA SER A 105 -11.46 -13.89 3.30
C SER A 105 -11.61 -15.37 3.64
N TYR A 106 -11.83 -15.63 4.93
CA TYR A 106 -12.01 -16.95 5.48
C TYR A 106 -13.33 -16.99 6.25
N LEU A 107 -14.32 -17.68 5.69
CA LEU A 107 -15.65 -17.83 6.30
C LEU A 107 -15.69 -19.09 7.17
N THR A 108 -15.89 -18.90 8.46
CA THR A 108 -16.11 -19.97 9.44
C THR A 108 -17.59 -20.07 9.78
N ASP A 109 -17.92 -21.04 10.63
CA ASP A 109 -19.25 -21.29 11.18
C ASP A 109 -19.75 -20.16 12.10
N LEU A 110 -18.85 -19.48 12.81
CA LEU A 110 -19.21 -18.35 13.69
C LEU A 110 -19.19 -17.00 12.97
N GLY A 111 -18.45 -16.87 11.88
CA GLY A 111 -18.36 -15.59 11.21
C GLY A 111 -17.32 -15.52 10.12
N ARG A 112 -17.20 -14.32 9.55
CA ARG A 112 -16.21 -14.02 8.52
C ARG A 112 -14.96 -13.45 9.16
N ILE A 113 -13.81 -14.04 8.83
CA ILE A 113 -12.50 -13.58 9.24
C ILE A 113 -11.77 -13.04 8.02
N ASP A 114 -11.59 -11.72 7.98
CA ASP A 114 -10.86 -11.03 6.92
C ASP A 114 -9.38 -10.85 7.30
N LEU A 115 -8.51 -11.10 6.33
CA LEU A 115 -7.06 -11.20 6.50
C LEU A 115 -6.35 -10.26 5.50
N GLN A 116 -5.41 -9.47 6.01
CA GLN A 116 -4.48 -8.66 5.22
C GLN A 116 -3.05 -9.16 5.39
N VAL A 117 -2.32 -9.32 4.30
CA VAL A 117 -0.90 -9.71 4.33
C VAL A 117 -0.03 -8.46 4.14
N LYS A 118 0.93 -8.26 5.03
CA LYS A 118 1.93 -7.19 4.92
C LYS A 118 3.33 -7.76 4.95
N SER A 119 4.27 -7.11 4.27
CA SER A 119 5.65 -7.56 4.18
C SER A 119 6.57 -7.02 5.28
N SER A 120 6.04 -6.26 6.25
CA SER A 120 6.83 -5.70 7.36
C SER A 120 5.95 -5.32 8.55
N TRP A 121 6.54 -5.35 9.75
CA TRP A 121 5.87 -4.97 11.00
C TRP A 121 5.37 -3.52 10.99
N ARG A 122 6.19 -2.57 10.52
CA ARG A 122 5.80 -1.14 10.40
C ARG A 122 4.58 -0.92 9.51
N SER A 123 4.45 -1.71 8.44
CA SER A 123 3.27 -1.64 7.57
C SER A 123 2.02 -2.20 8.25
N ARG A 124 2.18 -3.25 9.08
CA ARG A 124 1.09 -3.79 9.91
C ARG A 124 0.59 -2.76 10.91
N GLU A 125 1.48 -2.10 11.66
CA GLU A 125 1.08 -1.06 12.63
C GLU A 125 0.26 0.05 11.98
N LYS A 126 0.74 0.58 10.84
CA LYS A 126 0.01 1.62 10.09
C LYS A 126 -1.32 1.14 9.54
N PHE A 127 -1.43 -0.14 9.19
CA PHE A 127 -2.64 -0.74 8.67
C PHE A 127 -3.68 -0.94 9.78
N LEU A 128 -3.28 -1.53 10.91
CA LEU A 128 -4.16 -1.78 12.06
C LEU A 128 -4.72 -0.49 12.68
N VAL A 129 -4.00 0.63 12.58
CA VAL A 129 -4.54 1.94 12.99
C VAL A 129 -5.76 2.35 12.15
N LYS A 130 -5.82 1.93 10.89
CA LYS A 130 -6.93 2.25 9.97
C LYS A 130 -8.01 1.18 9.99
N HIS A 131 -7.60 -0.07 10.15
CA HIS A 131 -8.47 -1.25 10.09
C HIS A 131 -8.16 -2.15 11.29
N PRO A 132 -8.65 -1.79 12.49
CA PRO A 132 -8.38 -2.57 13.71
C PRO A 132 -9.08 -3.93 13.71
N ASP A 133 -10.16 -4.08 12.95
CA ASP A 133 -11.00 -5.27 12.92
C ASP A 133 -10.49 -6.36 11.94
N ILE A 134 -9.54 -6.01 11.07
CA ILE A 134 -8.97 -6.93 10.07
C ILE A 134 -7.69 -7.56 10.63
N ILE A 135 -7.59 -8.89 10.56
CA ILE A 135 -6.37 -9.59 10.99
C ILE A 135 -5.24 -9.28 10.02
N CYS A 136 -4.09 -8.84 10.54
CA CYS A 136 -2.94 -8.53 9.71
C CYS A 136 -1.77 -9.49 9.95
N ILE A 137 -1.43 -10.30 8.96
CA ILE A 137 -0.31 -11.24 9.00
C ILE A 137 0.94 -10.60 8.39
N VAL A 138 2.07 -10.74 9.08
CA VAL A 138 3.36 -10.18 8.61
C VAL A 138 4.23 -11.29 8.06
N VAL A 139 4.59 -11.15 6.78
CA VAL A 139 5.45 -12.10 6.06
C VAL A 139 6.68 -11.37 5.56
N GLU A 140 7.74 -11.38 6.37
CA GLU A 140 9.03 -10.79 5.98
C GLU A 140 9.79 -11.68 4.99
N ASP A 141 9.72 -13.00 5.20
CA ASP A 141 10.23 -14.04 4.30
C ASP A 141 9.12 -15.06 3.97
N PRO A 142 8.67 -15.17 2.71
CA PRO A 142 7.64 -16.12 2.31
C PRO A 142 8.08 -17.60 2.40
N GLY A 143 9.37 -17.89 2.60
CA GLY A 143 9.92 -19.23 2.78
C GLY A 143 9.77 -19.77 4.22
N ASP A 144 9.65 -18.89 5.21
CA ASP A 144 9.55 -19.30 6.62
C ASP A 144 8.10 -19.61 7.02
N LYS A 145 7.66 -20.81 6.67
CA LYS A 145 6.30 -21.28 6.97
C LYS A 145 6.00 -21.36 8.47
N LYS A 146 7.00 -21.58 9.32
CA LYS A 146 6.76 -21.76 10.76
C LYS A 146 6.23 -20.49 11.40
N VAL A 147 6.80 -19.35 11.04
CA VAL A 147 6.36 -18.04 11.52
C VAL A 147 4.95 -17.73 11.02
N ILE A 148 4.66 -18.05 9.74
CA ILE A 148 3.33 -17.86 9.16
C ILE A 148 2.28 -18.71 9.89
N ILE A 149 2.59 -19.98 10.16
CA ILE A 149 1.70 -20.89 10.89
C ILE A 149 1.41 -20.34 12.30
N ALA A 150 2.45 -19.98 13.04
CA ALA A 150 2.30 -19.48 14.40
C ALA A 150 1.42 -18.22 14.46
N GLN A 151 1.64 -17.26 13.57
CA GLN A 151 0.82 -16.04 13.51
C GLN A 151 -0.62 -16.35 13.09
N LEU A 152 -0.84 -17.22 12.11
CA LEU A 152 -2.18 -17.58 11.66
C LEU A 152 -2.97 -18.27 12.78
N LEU A 153 -2.36 -19.22 13.48
CA LEU A 153 -3.02 -19.92 14.59
C LEU A 153 -3.37 -18.94 15.70
N ASP A 154 -2.42 -18.12 16.15
CA ASP A 154 -2.64 -17.19 17.26
C ASP A 154 -3.73 -16.17 16.95
N GLU A 155 -3.63 -15.50 15.79
CA GLU A 155 -4.56 -14.42 15.43
C GLU A 155 -5.95 -14.95 15.06
N ILE A 156 -6.05 -16.06 14.31
CA ILE A 156 -7.36 -16.61 13.90
C ILE A 156 -8.08 -17.22 15.09
N LEU A 157 -7.40 -17.97 15.97
CA LEU A 157 -8.03 -18.53 17.16
C LEU A 157 -8.44 -17.42 18.15
N SER A 158 -7.63 -16.37 18.29
CA SER A 158 -7.99 -15.19 19.07
C SER A 158 -9.22 -14.47 18.50
N ALA A 159 -9.31 -14.30 17.19
CA ALA A 159 -10.50 -13.72 16.57
C ALA A 159 -11.72 -14.63 16.72
N TYR A 160 -11.56 -15.93 16.51
CA TYR A 160 -12.63 -16.93 16.59
C TYR A 160 -13.23 -17.02 18.01
N THR A 161 -12.38 -17.02 19.04
CA THR A 161 -12.83 -17.00 20.45
C THR A 161 -13.56 -15.70 20.81
N LYS A 162 -13.23 -14.56 20.19
CA LYS A 162 -14.01 -13.33 20.38
C LYS A 162 -15.42 -13.49 19.84
N PHE A 163 -15.59 -14.09 18.66
CA PHE A 163 -16.92 -14.36 18.09
C PHE A 163 -17.76 -15.27 19.00
N ASP A 164 -17.16 -16.35 19.49
CA ASP A 164 -17.83 -17.30 20.41
C ASP A 164 -18.28 -16.61 21.71
N ASN A 165 -17.47 -15.67 22.24
CA ASN A 165 -17.83 -14.91 23.44
C ASN A 165 -18.86 -13.81 23.18
N THR A 166 -18.94 -13.24 21.98
CA THR A 166 -19.99 -12.25 21.64
C THR A 166 -21.36 -12.89 21.50
N ASP A 167 -21.45 -14.14 21.02
CA ASP A 167 -22.74 -14.86 20.91
C ASP A 167 -23.15 -15.53 22.23
N ASN A 168 -22.18 -15.97 23.05
CA ASN A 168 -22.45 -16.50 24.39
C ASN A 168 -22.49 -15.41 25.49
N GLY A 169 -22.24 -14.16 25.12
CA GLY A 169 -22.19 -12.98 25.97
C GLY A 169 -23.56 -12.32 26.16
N VAL A 170 -24.40 -12.98 26.95
CA VAL A 170 -25.13 -12.37 28.07
C VAL A 170 -25.68 -10.95 27.83
N THR A 171 -26.96 -10.90 27.48
CA THR A 171 -27.84 -9.76 27.73
C THR A 171 -28.12 -9.64 29.24
N THR A 172 -27.16 -9.14 30.02
CA THR A 172 -27.36 -8.56 31.35
C THR A 172 -26.36 -7.41 31.45
N LEU A 173 -26.71 -6.13 31.57
CA LEU A 173 -27.89 -5.44 32.09
C LEU A 173 -28.15 -4.18 31.27
#